data_AF-A0A1I7FQN8-F1
#
_entry.id   AF-A0A1I7FQN8-F1
#
_cell.length_a   1.000
_cell.length_b   1.000
_cell.length_c   1.000
_cell.angle_alpha   90.00
_cell.angle_beta   90.00
_cell.angle_gamma   90.00
#
_symmetry.space_group_name_H-M   'P 1'
#
loop_
_entity.id
_entity.type
_entity.pdbx_description
1 polymer ?
#
loop_
_entity_poly.entity_id
_entity_poly.type
_entity_poly.pdbx_seq_one_letter_code
_entity_poly.pdbx_strand_id
1 'polypeptide(L)'
;MNTSAPKTFFSLGFAIALWLAAPTLHALPFADTVVSFIPGDSGSGVEDTSDGAYTGLVGEGEFDARAVTALDGAVFGLGSTAETSGSITLRFSDGEVVDGPGADLRLYDTFSFRDGVNVEISADGTHFMNAFLSAGDLSYFRCSLQQPCTADVDITDLQLDGFSYLKITTAGTIALGFPGAYTLDAVEALHYRPNTVPEPGTLALFGLAALGLAFVRRRND
;
A
#
# COMPACT_ATOMS: atom_id res chain seq x y z
N MET A 1 -59.28 -9.00 46.29
CA MET A 1 -57.82 -9.15 46.13
C MET A 1 -57.57 -10.19 45.06
N ASN A 2 -57.11 -9.76 43.88
CA ASN A 2 -56.52 -10.64 42.87
C ASN A 2 -55.53 -9.76 42.09
N THR A 3 -54.25 -9.92 42.38
CA THR A 3 -53.15 -9.16 41.76
C THR A 3 -52.68 -9.91 40.51
N SER A 4 -53.00 -9.39 39.32
CA SER A 4 -52.38 -9.88 38.08
C SER A 4 -51.01 -9.22 37.89
N ALA A 5 -49.98 -10.03 37.72
CA ALA A 5 -48.61 -9.61 37.42
C ALA A 5 -48.50 -8.96 36.02
N PRO A 6 -47.50 -8.09 35.78
CA PRO A 6 -47.40 -7.29 34.57
C PRO A 6 -46.81 -8.08 33.39
N LYS A 7 -47.32 -7.79 32.18
CA LYS A 7 -46.77 -8.28 30.91
C LYS A 7 -45.42 -7.61 30.64
N THR A 8 -44.38 -8.42 30.50
CA THR A 8 -43.03 -8.02 30.10
C THR A 8 -43.03 -7.43 28.68
N PHE A 9 -42.90 -6.11 28.57
CA PHE A 9 -42.54 -5.39 27.34
C PHE A 9 -41.06 -4.96 27.44
N PHE A 10 -40.16 -5.81 26.96
CA PHE A 10 -38.75 -5.50 26.64
C PHE A 10 -38.35 -6.59 25.63
N SER A 11 -37.79 -6.36 24.43
CA SER A 11 -37.01 -5.24 23.92
C SER A 11 -37.14 -5.16 22.38
N LEU A 12 -37.72 -4.08 21.84
CA LEU A 12 -37.66 -3.77 20.39
C LEU A 12 -36.61 -2.66 20.10
N GLY A 13 -35.82 -2.27 21.10
CA GLY A 13 -34.89 -1.14 21.02
C GLY A 13 -33.45 -1.49 20.64
N PHE A 14 -33.12 -2.76 20.40
CA PHE A 14 -31.72 -3.19 20.18
C PHE A 14 -31.35 -3.43 18.70
N ALA A 15 -32.29 -3.26 17.76
CA ALA A 15 -32.08 -3.64 16.35
C ALA A 15 -31.71 -2.47 15.41
N ILE A 16 -31.65 -1.22 15.89
CA ILE A 16 -31.42 -0.04 15.02
C ILE A 16 -30.00 0.55 15.16
N ALA A 17 -29.18 0.04 16.08
CA ALA A 17 -27.86 0.63 16.38
C ALA A 17 -26.68 0.11 15.51
N LEU A 18 -26.90 -0.71 14.47
CA LEU A 18 -25.80 -1.36 13.74
C LEU A 18 -25.64 -0.96 12.25
N TRP A 19 -26.26 0.13 11.80
CA TRP A 19 -26.27 0.50 10.37
C TRP A 19 -25.76 1.91 10.04
N LEU A 20 -24.84 2.42 10.86
CA LEU A 20 -23.97 3.51 10.40
C LEU A 20 -22.59 2.90 10.17
N ALA A 21 -22.42 2.33 8.97
CA ALA A 21 -21.09 2.17 8.40
C ALA A 21 -20.50 3.58 8.35
N ALA A 22 -19.66 3.92 9.33
CA ALA A 22 -18.84 5.09 9.22
C ALA A 22 -18.00 4.88 7.94
N PRO A 23 -17.94 5.85 7.02
CA PRO A 23 -16.92 5.83 6.00
C PRO A 23 -15.60 5.90 6.77
N THR A 24 -14.93 4.75 6.88
CA THR A 24 -13.53 4.71 7.24
C THR A 24 -12.84 5.52 6.16
N LEU A 25 -12.44 6.74 6.53
CA LEU A 25 -11.49 7.54 5.77
C LEU A 25 -10.18 6.75 5.81
N HIS A 26 -10.08 5.70 4.99
CA HIS A 26 -8.85 4.95 4.83
C HIS A 26 -7.88 5.93 4.18
N ALA A 27 -6.77 6.20 4.86
CA ALA A 27 -5.60 6.70 4.17
C ALA A 27 -5.37 5.81 2.95
N LEU A 28 -5.00 6.41 1.81
CA LEU A 28 -4.73 5.64 0.60
C LEU A 28 -3.68 4.57 0.91
N PRO A 29 -3.86 3.33 0.43
CA PRO A 29 -3.00 2.23 0.82
C PRO A 29 -1.64 2.33 0.14
N PHE A 30 -0.60 2.11 0.93
CA PHE A 30 0.75 1.92 0.42
C PHE A 30 0.96 0.46 0.02
N ALA A 31 1.90 0.22 -0.89
CA ALA A 31 2.39 -1.12 -1.15
C ALA A 31 3.02 -1.67 0.14
N ASP A 32 2.47 -2.76 0.66
CA ASP A 32 2.73 -3.23 2.02
C ASP A 32 3.68 -4.43 2.08
N THR A 33 3.98 -5.05 0.93
CA THR A 33 4.78 -6.26 0.85
C THR A 33 5.92 -6.10 -0.17
N VAL A 34 7.15 -6.39 0.26
CA VAL A 34 8.28 -6.60 -0.66
C VAL A 34 8.32 -8.07 -1.08
N VAL A 35 8.14 -8.33 -2.38
CA VAL A 35 8.16 -9.67 -2.97
C VAL A 35 9.59 -10.13 -3.26
N SER A 36 10.40 -9.25 -3.82
CA SER A 36 11.81 -9.53 -4.13
C SER A 36 12.62 -8.25 -4.24
N PHE A 37 13.92 -8.35 -3.94
CA PHE A 37 14.89 -7.30 -4.17
C PHE A 37 16.14 -7.89 -4.82
N ILE A 38 16.65 -7.22 -5.85
CA ILE A 38 17.91 -7.53 -6.52
C ILE A 38 18.76 -6.25 -6.46
N PRO A 39 19.86 -6.23 -5.69
CA PRO A 39 20.70 -5.04 -5.58
C PRO A 39 21.40 -4.74 -6.90
N GLY A 40 21.49 -3.46 -7.24
CA GLY A 40 22.27 -3.02 -8.40
C GLY A 40 23.76 -3.15 -8.15
N ASP A 41 24.22 -2.87 -6.94
CA ASP A 41 25.62 -2.95 -6.53
C ASP A 41 25.74 -2.93 -5.00
N SER A 42 26.97 -2.74 -4.49
CA SER A 42 27.21 -2.54 -3.06
C SER A 42 26.65 -1.21 -2.54
N GLY A 43 26.29 -0.27 -3.42
CA GLY A 43 25.75 1.03 -3.07
C GLY A 43 24.26 1.02 -2.72
N SER A 44 23.57 -0.12 -2.85
CA SER A 44 22.22 -0.28 -2.29
C SER A 44 22.25 -0.20 -0.76
N GLY A 45 21.19 0.28 -0.12
CA GLY A 45 21.16 0.36 1.33
C GLY A 45 19.93 1.08 1.86
N VAL A 46 19.83 1.13 3.19
CA VAL A 46 18.79 1.89 3.90
C VAL A 46 19.42 3.12 4.54
N GLU A 47 18.81 4.28 4.32
CA GLU A 47 19.08 5.52 5.06
C GLU A 47 17.84 5.93 5.85
N ASP A 48 18.05 6.42 7.06
CA ASP A 48 16.98 6.83 7.98
C ASP A 48 17.02 8.34 8.21
N THR A 49 16.00 9.03 7.71
CA THR A 49 15.75 10.47 7.96
C THR A 49 14.45 10.70 8.72
N SER A 50 13.90 9.66 9.34
CA SER A 50 12.57 9.61 9.96
C SER A 50 12.45 10.33 11.32
N ASP A 51 13.53 10.93 11.82
CA ASP A 51 13.63 11.45 13.19
C ASP A 51 13.22 10.42 14.28
N GLY A 52 13.42 9.12 14.00
CA GLY A 52 13.16 8.01 14.91
C GLY A 52 11.81 7.31 14.75
N ALA A 53 11.04 7.61 13.69
CA ALA A 53 9.83 6.84 13.36
C ALA A 53 10.18 5.46 12.79
N TYR A 54 11.27 5.36 12.02
CA TYR A 54 11.82 4.12 11.52
C TYR A 54 12.70 3.46 12.58
N THR A 55 12.59 2.14 12.70
CA THR A 55 13.31 1.33 13.72
C THR A 55 13.99 0.10 13.11
N GLY A 56 14.16 0.12 11.79
CA GLY A 56 14.76 -1.00 11.06
C GLY A 56 16.27 -0.94 10.96
N LEU A 57 16.82 -1.83 10.12
CA LEU A 57 18.24 -1.82 9.81
C LEU A 57 18.56 -0.61 8.93
N VAL A 58 19.71 0.01 9.18
CA VAL A 58 20.22 1.20 8.49
C VAL A 58 21.67 0.95 8.13
N GLY A 59 22.06 1.26 6.90
CA GLY A 59 23.44 1.10 6.44
C GLY A 59 23.55 0.74 4.95
N GLU A 60 24.76 0.92 4.43
CA GLU A 60 25.15 0.43 3.11
C GLU A 60 25.14 -1.10 3.07
N GLY A 61 24.58 -1.67 2.02
CA GLY A 61 24.40 -3.11 1.85
C GLY A 61 23.28 -3.73 2.69
N GLU A 62 22.65 -2.95 3.58
CA GLU A 62 21.53 -3.43 4.39
C GLU A 62 20.24 -3.40 3.57
N PHE A 63 19.43 -4.45 3.73
CA PHE A 63 18.08 -4.51 3.19
C PHE A 63 17.08 -4.70 4.32
N ASP A 64 16.11 -3.79 4.40
CA ASP A 64 14.96 -3.90 5.29
C ASP A 64 13.71 -3.52 4.52
N ALA A 65 12.79 -4.47 4.36
CA ALA A 65 11.56 -4.28 3.63
C ALA A 65 10.68 -3.16 4.21
N ARG A 66 10.84 -2.84 5.50
CA ARG A 66 10.03 -1.80 6.15
C ARG A 66 10.29 -0.40 5.59
N ALA A 67 11.50 -0.15 5.09
CA ALA A 67 11.93 1.14 4.55
C ALA A 67 11.24 1.56 3.24
N VAL A 68 10.38 0.71 2.67
CA VAL A 68 9.64 0.99 1.41
C VAL A 68 8.13 0.80 1.52
N THR A 69 7.63 0.49 2.72
CA THR A 69 6.22 0.07 2.93
C THR A 69 5.35 1.12 3.61
N ALA A 70 5.94 2.23 4.04
CA ALA A 70 5.25 3.34 4.66
C ALA A 70 6.05 4.61 4.38
N LEU A 71 5.35 5.73 4.19
CA LEU A 71 5.99 7.04 4.10
C LEU A 71 6.41 7.50 5.51
N ASP A 72 7.52 6.99 6.00
CA ASP A 72 8.03 7.23 7.36
C ASP A 72 9.37 7.98 7.39
N GLY A 73 9.99 8.21 6.24
CA GLY A 73 11.25 8.93 6.11
C GLY A 73 12.48 8.03 6.15
N ALA A 74 12.31 6.71 6.26
CA ALA A 74 13.33 5.79 5.79
C ALA A 74 13.30 5.74 4.27
N VAL A 75 14.48 5.64 3.67
CA VAL A 75 14.62 5.42 2.23
C VAL A 75 15.46 4.21 1.96
N PHE A 76 15.11 3.53 0.88
CA PHE A 76 15.84 2.42 0.35
C PHE A 76 16.39 2.75 -1.03
N GLY A 77 17.71 2.86 -1.12
CA GLY A 77 18.42 3.02 -2.40
C GLY A 77 18.62 1.67 -3.04
N LEU A 78 18.19 1.54 -4.29
CA LEU A 78 18.24 0.27 -5.01
C LEU A 78 19.65 -0.10 -5.49
N GLY A 79 20.56 0.87 -5.58
CA GLY A 79 21.89 0.71 -6.17
C GLY A 79 21.84 0.68 -7.70
N SER A 80 22.88 1.18 -8.36
CA SER A 80 23.02 1.05 -9.81
C SER A 80 24.43 1.38 -10.27
N THR A 81 24.96 0.56 -11.17
CA THR A 81 26.14 0.88 -11.98
C THR A 81 25.74 1.01 -13.46
N ALA A 82 26.73 1.29 -14.32
CA ALA A 82 26.54 1.24 -15.77
C ALA A 82 26.21 -0.18 -16.29
N GLU A 83 26.53 -1.23 -15.52
CA GLU A 83 26.42 -2.63 -15.94
C GLU A 83 25.28 -3.37 -15.22
N THR A 84 24.81 -2.84 -14.09
CA THR A 84 23.85 -3.49 -13.20
C THR A 84 22.84 -2.47 -12.66
N SER A 85 21.55 -2.80 -12.77
CA SER A 85 20.45 -1.99 -12.24
C SER A 85 19.83 -2.69 -11.04
N GLY A 86 19.64 -1.93 -9.96
CA GLY A 86 18.88 -2.40 -8.81
C GLY A 86 17.40 -2.50 -9.15
N SER A 87 16.73 -3.50 -8.59
CA SER A 87 15.29 -3.64 -8.75
C SER A 87 14.61 -4.17 -7.50
N ILE A 88 13.42 -3.67 -7.24
CA ILE A 88 12.55 -4.13 -6.16
C ILE A 88 11.16 -4.43 -6.72
N THR A 89 10.56 -5.52 -6.26
CA THR A 89 9.18 -5.87 -6.58
C THR A 89 8.35 -5.74 -5.31
N LEU A 90 7.34 -4.89 -5.38
CA LEU A 90 6.39 -4.62 -4.30
C LEU A 90 5.02 -5.18 -4.66
N ARG A 91 4.18 -5.31 -3.64
CA ARG A 91 2.80 -5.78 -3.79
C ARG A 91 1.85 -5.04 -2.84
N PHE A 92 0.68 -4.72 -3.36
CA PHE A 92 -0.54 -4.42 -2.60
C PHE A 92 -1.22 -5.74 -2.24
N SER A 93 -1.11 -6.17 -0.98
CA SER A 93 -1.53 -7.52 -0.59
C SER A 93 -3.04 -7.65 -0.37
N ASP A 94 -3.70 -6.55 -0.02
CA ASP A 94 -5.12 -6.49 0.32
C ASP A 94 -6.02 -5.91 -0.78
N GLY A 95 -5.52 -5.77 -2.00
CA GLY A 95 -6.26 -5.21 -3.13
C GLY A 95 -5.40 -4.96 -4.36
N GLU A 96 -5.89 -4.06 -5.21
CA GLU A 96 -5.26 -3.70 -6.47
C GLU A 96 -5.47 -2.22 -6.80
N VAL A 97 -4.49 -1.65 -7.49
CA VAL A 97 -4.61 -0.34 -8.11
C VAL A 97 -5.43 -0.49 -9.39
N VAL A 98 -6.37 0.41 -9.62
CA VAL A 98 -7.27 0.39 -10.78
C VAL A 98 -7.15 1.69 -11.56
N ASP A 99 -7.49 1.65 -12.84
CA ASP A 99 -7.53 2.83 -13.70
C ASP A 99 -8.62 3.80 -13.24
N GLY A 100 -8.20 5.01 -12.86
CA GLY A 100 -9.07 6.10 -12.44
C GLY A 100 -8.70 7.42 -13.11
N PRO A 101 -9.38 8.52 -12.77
CA PRO A 101 -9.10 9.80 -13.39
C PRO A 101 -7.72 10.36 -13.00
N GLY A 102 -6.79 10.36 -13.94
CA GLY A 102 -5.45 10.93 -13.75
C GLY A 102 -4.46 9.89 -13.25
N ALA A 103 -3.55 10.27 -12.36
CA ALA A 103 -2.58 9.32 -11.84
C ALA A 103 -3.23 8.29 -10.90
N ASP A 104 -2.77 7.05 -11.00
CA ASP A 104 -3.30 5.90 -10.24
C ASP A 104 -2.31 5.40 -9.18
N LEU A 105 -1.04 5.71 -9.36
CA LEU A 105 0.05 5.34 -8.47
C LEU A 105 0.95 6.56 -8.24
N ARG A 106 1.43 6.70 -7.02
CA ARG A 106 2.41 7.72 -6.64
C ARG A 106 3.59 7.09 -5.94
N LEU A 107 4.78 7.28 -6.51
CA LEU A 107 6.03 6.88 -5.88
C LEU A 107 6.60 8.07 -5.10
N TYR A 108 7.11 7.78 -3.91
CA TYR A 108 7.74 8.76 -3.03
C TYR A 108 9.25 8.52 -2.99
N ASP A 109 9.98 9.59 -3.25
CA ASP A 109 11.43 9.70 -3.14
C ASP A 109 11.72 10.90 -2.23
N THR A 110 12.68 10.80 -1.32
CA THR A 110 12.99 11.90 -0.39
C THR A 110 14.40 12.47 -0.56
N PHE A 111 15.19 12.01 -1.55
CA PHE A 111 16.56 12.47 -1.72
C PHE A 111 16.77 13.42 -2.91
N SER A 112 17.93 14.09 -2.91
CA SER A 112 18.14 15.41 -3.56
C SER A 112 18.21 15.42 -5.10
N PHE A 113 17.98 14.28 -5.76
CA PHE A 113 18.05 14.12 -7.21
C PHE A 113 16.83 13.36 -7.70
N ARG A 114 16.39 13.65 -8.92
CA ARG A 114 15.35 12.83 -9.56
C ARG A 114 16.06 11.72 -10.32
N ASP A 115 16.34 10.62 -9.64
CA ASP A 115 16.96 9.48 -10.30
C ASP A 115 16.04 8.87 -11.36
N GLY A 116 16.65 8.23 -12.35
CA GLY A 116 15.89 7.54 -13.38
C GLY A 116 15.30 6.24 -12.84
N VAL A 117 14.07 5.97 -13.27
CA VAL A 117 13.30 4.82 -12.82
C VAL A 117 12.45 4.26 -13.96
N ASN A 118 12.43 2.93 -14.05
CA ASN A 118 11.50 2.17 -14.86
C ASN A 118 10.51 1.48 -13.93
N VAL A 119 9.22 1.75 -14.11
CA VAL A 119 8.14 1.11 -13.35
C VAL A 119 7.41 0.15 -14.29
N GLU A 120 7.39 -1.12 -13.90
CA GLU A 120 6.61 -2.15 -14.54
C GLU A 120 5.51 -2.63 -13.58
N ILE A 121 4.34 -2.97 -14.09
CA ILE A 121 3.19 -3.42 -13.28
C ILE A 121 2.69 -4.79 -13.74
N SER A 122 2.05 -5.52 -12.83
CA SER A 122 1.50 -6.84 -13.10
C SER A 122 0.29 -7.14 -12.21
N ALA A 123 -0.71 -7.80 -12.80
CA ALA A 123 -1.84 -8.34 -12.05
C ALA A 123 -1.49 -9.66 -11.33
N ASP A 124 -0.59 -10.47 -11.91
CA ASP A 124 -0.31 -11.85 -11.45
C ASP A 124 1.07 -12.03 -10.79
N GLY A 125 1.95 -11.01 -10.90
CA GLY A 125 3.31 -11.05 -10.35
C GLY A 125 4.31 -11.82 -11.22
N THR A 126 3.92 -12.22 -12.44
CA THR A 126 4.75 -12.99 -13.37
C THR A 126 4.90 -12.31 -14.74
N HIS A 127 3.86 -11.65 -15.23
CA HIS A 127 3.88 -10.91 -16.48
C HIS A 127 3.85 -9.41 -16.19
N PHE A 128 5.00 -8.76 -16.36
CA PHE A 128 5.16 -7.33 -16.12
C PHE A 128 5.09 -6.56 -17.45
N MET A 129 4.43 -5.40 -17.41
CA MET A 129 4.41 -4.44 -18.50
C MET A 129 4.89 -3.08 -18.04
N ASN A 130 5.61 -2.36 -18.90
CA ASN A 130 6.09 -1.02 -18.57
C ASN A 130 4.90 -0.05 -18.43
N ALA A 131 4.82 0.61 -17.28
CA ALA A 131 3.82 1.63 -16.97
C ALA A 131 4.40 3.04 -17.01
N PHE A 132 5.68 3.18 -16.62
CA PHE A 132 6.33 4.49 -16.57
C PHE A 132 7.83 4.35 -16.76
N LEU A 133 8.43 5.35 -17.41
CA LEU A 133 9.87 5.48 -17.55
C LEU A 133 10.28 6.94 -17.39
N SER A 134 11.19 7.18 -16.45
CA SER A 134 11.93 8.42 -16.30
C SER A 134 13.41 8.14 -16.48
N ALA A 135 14.09 8.92 -17.33
CA ALA A 135 15.54 8.85 -17.45
C ALA A 135 16.28 9.54 -16.28
N GLY A 136 15.53 10.21 -15.40
CA GLY A 136 16.05 11.06 -14.34
C GLY A 136 16.34 12.50 -14.81
N ASP A 137 16.61 13.38 -13.85
CA ASP A 137 17.00 14.78 -14.05
C ASP A 137 18.11 15.17 -13.07
N LEU A 138 19.18 15.76 -13.60
CA LEU A 138 20.34 16.27 -12.85
C LEU A 138 20.08 17.60 -12.13
N SER A 139 18.92 18.21 -12.36
CA SER A 139 18.49 19.39 -11.62
C SER A 139 18.44 19.04 -10.13
N TYR A 140 19.01 19.91 -9.30
CA TYR A 140 18.99 19.70 -7.85
C TYR A 140 17.58 19.93 -7.31
N PHE A 141 16.98 18.91 -6.71
CA PHE A 141 15.68 19.00 -6.06
C PHE A 141 15.88 18.96 -4.55
N ARG A 142 15.14 19.81 -3.82
CA ARG A 142 15.13 19.76 -2.35
C ARG A 142 13.89 19.03 -1.91
N CYS A 143 14.04 17.75 -1.65
CA CYS A 143 12.99 16.91 -1.08
C CYS A 143 13.32 16.58 0.37
N SER A 144 12.28 16.36 1.18
CA SER A 144 12.36 15.97 2.58
C SER A 144 11.11 15.18 2.95
N LEU A 145 11.06 14.57 4.14
CA LEU A 145 9.85 13.89 4.60
C LEU A 145 8.60 14.82 4.61
N GLN A 146 8.77 16.11 4.91
CA GLN A 146 7.66 17.08 4.91
C GLN A 146 7.26 17.54 3.50
N GLN A 147 8.15 17.35 2.51
CA GLN A 147 7.94 17.71 1.12
C GLN A 147 8.65 16.69 0.23
N PRO A 148 8.11 15.46 0.12
CA PRO A 148 8.77 14.42 -0.64
C PRO A 148 8.69 14.71 -2.14
N CYS A 149 9.68 14.23 -2.88
CA CYS A 149 9.63 14.16 -4.34
C CYS A 149 8.61 13.09 -4.72
N THR A 150 7.79 13.37 -5.73
CA THR A 150 6.81 12.39 -6.21
C THR A 150 6.97 12.12 -7.70
N ALA A 151 6.67 10.88 -8.08
CA ALA A 151 6.44 10.48 -9.45
C ALA A 151 5.05 9.85 -9.54
N ASP A 152 4.19 10.49 -10.34
CA ASP A 152 2.83 10.05 -10.57
C ASP A 152 2.79 9.20 -11.84
N VAL A 153 2.15 8.03 -11.75
CA VAL A 153 2.00 7.06 -12.83
C VAL A 153 0.51 6.86 -13.10
N ASP A 154 0.13 7.02 -14.36
CA ASP A 154 -1.22 6.85 -14.89
C ASP A 154 -1.24 5.59 -15.77
N ILE A 155 -2.21 4.71 -15.57
CA ILE A 155 -2.32 3.42 -16.27
C ILE A 155 -3.39 3.39 -17.37
N THR A 156 -4.05 4.53 -17.67
CA THR A 156 -5.19 4.65 -18.61
C THR A 156 -4.99 3.95 -19.96
N ASP A 157 -3.75 3.85 -20.47
CA ASP A 157 -3.45 3.28 -21.79
C ASP A 157 -2.91 1.83 -21.76
N LEU A 158 -2.78 1.23 -20.57
CA LEU A 158 -2.13 -0.09 -20.41
C LEU A 158 -3.08 -1.28 -20.61
N GLN A 159 -4.36 -1.03 -20.91
CA GLN A 159 -5.41 -2.05 -21.10
C GLN A 159 -5.48 -3.07 -19.94
N LEU A 160 -5.22 -2.60 -18.72
CA LEU A 160 -5.32 -3.37 -17.49
C LEU A 160 -6.52 -2.87 -16.67
N ASP A 161 -7.35 -3.81 -16.21
CA ASP A 161 -8.45 -3.50 -15.28
C ASP A 161 -7.95 -3.14 -13.87
N GLY A 162 -6.72 -3.56 -13.54
CA GLY A 162 -6.03 -3.30 -12.29
C GLY A 162 -4.74 -4.12 -12.13
N PHE A 163 -3.93 -3.79 -11.13
CA PHE A 163 -2.70 -4.49 -10.80
C PHE A 163 -2.42 -4.51 -9.30
N SER A 164 -1.78 -5.57 -8.82
CA SER A 164 -1.36 -5.67 -7.40
C SER A 164 0.15 -5.68 -7.24
N TYR A 165 0.92 -5.90 -8.31
CA TYR A 165 2.37 -5.99 -8.27
C TYR A 165 2.97 -4.86 -9.08
N LEU A 166 4.05 -4.29 -8.54
CA LEU A 166 4.89 -3.34 -9.26
C LEU A 166 6.35 -3.74 -9.09
N LYS A 167 7.11 -3.57 -10.16
CA LYS A 167 8.55 -3.74 -10.18
C LYS A 167 9.18 -2.41 -10.56
N ILE A 168 10.02 -1.91 -9.67
CA ILE A 168 10.75 -0.67 -9.82
C ILE A 168 12.19 -1.06 -10.11
N THR A 169 12.72 -0.58 -11.23
CA THR A 169 14.12 -0.81 -11.63
C THR A 169 14.80 0.53 -11.83
N THR A 170 16.02 0.70 -11.33
CA THR A 170 16.81 1.90 -11.61
C THR A 170 17.00 2.04 -13.12
N ALA A 171 16.86 3.25 -13.62
CA ALA A 171 17.04 3.57 -15.03
C ALA A 171 17.88 4.84 -15.20
N GLY A 172 18.36 5.08 -16.42
CA GLY A 172 19.23 6.21 -16.72
C GLY A 172 20.70 5.95 -16.36
N THR A 173 21.56 6.87 -16.79
CA THR A 173 23.03 6.71 -16.70
C THR A 173 23.64 7.37 -15.48
N ILE A 174 22.82 7.76 -14.50
CA ILE A 174 23.24 8.71 -13.48
C ILE A 174 22.81 8.18 -12.11
N ALA A 175 23.72 7.46 -11.45
CA ALA A 175 23.61 7.13 -10.03
C ALA A 175 24.31 8.25 -9.24
N LEU A 176 23.55 9.20 -8.70
CA LEU A 176 24.10 10.23 -7.82
C LEU A 176 23.38 10.17 -6.48
N GLY A 177 24.13 9.94 -5.40
CA GLY A 177 23.58 9.93 -4.05
C GLY A 177 24.00 8.68 -3.29
N PHE A 178 23.75 8.73 -1.99
CA PHE A 178 23.80 7.58 -1.11
C PHE A 178 22.41 7.44 -0.48
N PRO A 179 21.92 6.20 -0.30
CA PRO A 179 22.33 4.99 -1.02
C PRO A 179 22.13 5.18 -2.54
N GLY A 180 22.97 4.55 -3.37
CA GLY A 180 23.13 4.90 -4.78
C GLY A 180 21.87 4.73 -5.66
N ALA A 181 21.69 5.66 -6.60
CA ALA A 181 20.56 5.71 -7.53
C ALA A 181 19.20 5.82 -6.81
N TYR A 182 18.11 5.48 -7.51
CA TYR A 182 16.74 5.73 -7.06
C TYR A 182 16.48 5.35 -5.59
N THR A 183 16.13 6.36 -4.80
CA THR A 183 15.83 6.28 -3.37
C THR A 183 14.33 6.22 -3.14
N LEU A 184 13.83 5.04 -2.78
CA LEU A 184 12.40 4.80 -2.58
C LEU A 184 12.04 4.85 -1.09
N ASP A 185 11.02 5.62 -0.72
CA ASP A 185 10.44 5.66 0.64
C ASP A 185 9.12 4.87 0.69
N ALA A 186 8.22 5.12 -0.27
CA ALA A 186 6.94 4.45 -0.31
C ALA A 186 6.29 4.50 -1.70
N VAL A 187 5.28 3.66 -1.90
CA VAL A 187 4.42 3.72 -3.09
C VAL A 187 2.97 3.69 -2.67
N GLU A 188 2.22 4.72 -3.04
CA GLU A 188 0.80 4.92 -2.72
C GLU A 188 -0.09 4.59 -3.92
N ALA A 189 -1.18 3.88 -3.68
CA ALA A 189 -2.26 3.68 -4.64
C ALA A 189 -3.26 4.84 -4.56
N LEU A 190 -3.35 5.65 -5.61
CA LEU A 190 -4.28 6.79 -5.69
C LEU A 190 -5.71 6.32 -6.03
N HIS A 191 -5.83 5.30 -6.85
CA HIS A 191 -7.11 4.65 -7.19
C HIS A 191 -7.04 3.17 -6.81
N TYR A 192 -7.69 2.83 -5.69
CA TYR A 192 -7.57 1.50 -5.10
C TYR A 192 -8.89 0.75 -5.01
N ARG A 193 -8.85 -0.54 -5.37
CA ARG A 193 -9.93 -1.49 -5.15
C ARG A 193 -9.48 -2.52 -4.12
N PRO A 194 -10.02 -2.49 -2.88
CA PRO A 194 -9.69 -3.50 -1.88
C PRO A 194 -10.28 -4.86 -2.29
N ASN A 195 -9.54 -5.92 -1.98
CA ASN A 195 -10.04 -7.28 -2.07
C ASN A 195 -11.21 -7.42 -1.10
N THR A 196 -12.35 -7.87 -1.60
CA THR A 196 -13.50 -8.17 -0.75
C THR A 196 -13.17 -9.35 0.15
N VAL A 197 -12.86 -9.09 1.42
CA VAL A 197 -12.76 -10.13 2.44
C VAL A 197 -14.15 -10.27 3.07
N PRO A 198 -14.83 -11.43 2.93
CA PRO A 198 -16.03 -11.67 3.72
C PRO A 198 -15.62 -11.70 5.18
N GLU A 199 -16.02 -10.70 5.97
CA GLU A 199 -15.73 -10.69 7.40
C GLU A 199 -16.30 -11.96 8.06
N PRO A 200 -15.46 -12.84 8.64
CA PRO A 200 -15.94 -14.04 9.33
C PRO A 200 -16.89 -13.68 10.48
N GLY A 201 -16.65 -12.53 11.11
CA GLY A 201 -17.42 -12.01 12.23
C GLY A 201 -18.86 -11.66 11.85
N THR A 202 -19.09 -11.00 10.71
CA THR A 202 -20.45 -10.58 10.31
C THR A 202 -21.32 -11.79 9.98
N LEU A 203 -20.78 -12.78 9.26
CA LEU A 203 -21.49 -14.04 8.96
C LEU A 203 -21.78 -14.85 10.23
N ALA A 204 -20.83 -14.91 11.17
CA ALA A 204 -21.04 -15.57 12.45
C ALA A 204 -22.13 -14.86 13.29
N LEU A 205 -22.14 -13.52 13.29
CA LEU A 205 -23.15 -12.73 14.00
C LEU A 205 -24.55 -12.89 13.38
N PHE A 206 -24.65 -12.88 12.04
CA PHE A 206 -25.90 -13.19 11.34
C PHE A 206 -26.37 -14.62 11.60
N GLY A 207 -25.46 -15.59 11.62
CA GLY A 207 -25.75 -16.98 11.96
C GLY A 207 -26.30 -17.14 13.38
N LEU A 208 -25.66 -16.49 14.37
CA LEU A 208 -26.13 -16.48 15.75
C LEU A 208 -27.48 -15.77 15.91
N ALA A 209 -27.69 -14.65 15.22
CA ALA A 209 -28.96 -13.93 15.23
C ALA A 209 -30.09 -14.77 14.63
N ALA A 210 -29.85 -15.47 13.51
CA ALA A 210 -30.82 -16.35 12.88
C ALA A 210 -31.18 -17.57 13.77
N LEU A 211 -30.18 -18.18 14.41
CA LEU A 211 -30.39 -19.26 15.38
C LEU A 211 -31.18 -18.79 16.60
N GLY A 212 -30.87 -17.60 17.13
CA GLY A 212 -31.61 -16.97 18.23
C GLY A 212 -33.08 -16.73 17.87
N LEU A 213 -33.37 -16.20 16.67
CA LEU A 213 -34.74 -15.99 16.18
C LEU A 213 -35.50 -17.30 15.98
N ALA A 214 -34.85 -18.35 15.46
CA ALA A 214 -35.46 -19.66 15.30
C ALA A 214 -35.83 -20.29 16.66
N PHE A 215 -34.98 -20.12 17.67
CA PHE A 215 -35.24 -20.63 19.02
C PHE A 215 -36.39 -19.88 19.72
N VAL A 216 -36.47 -18.56 19.53
CA VAL A 216 -37.58 -17.74 20.06
C VAL A 216 -38.91 -18.13 19.40
N ARG A 217 -38.92 -18.35 18.08
CA ARG A 217 -40.13 -18.76 17.36
C ARG A 217 -40.64 -20.12 17.86
N ARG A 218 -39.75 -21.09 18.05
CA ARG A 218 -40.10 -22.45 18.50
C ARG A 218 -40.58 -22.54 19.94
N ARG A 219 -40.37 -21.49 20.75
CA ARG A 219 -40.82 -21.44 22.15
C ARG A 219 -42.22 -20.84 22.30
N ASN A 220 -42.73 -20.17 21.27
CA ASN A 220 -44.04 -19.54 21.25
C ASN A 220 -45.09 -20.35 20.46
N ASP A 221 -44.70 -21.47 19.86
CA ASP A 221 -45.57 -22.52 19.30
C ASP A 221 -45.70 -23.66 20.33
#